data_AF-A0A2H1VW04-F1
#
_entry.id   AF-A0A2H1VW04-F1
#
_cell.length_a   1.000
_cell.length_b   1.000
_cell.length_c   1.000
_cell.angle_alpha   90.00
_cell.angle_beta   90.00
_cell.angle_gamma   90.00
#
_symmetry.space_group_name_H-M   'P 1'
#
loop_
_entity.id
_entity.type
_entity.pdbx_description
1 polymer ?
#
loop_
_entity_poly.entity_id
_entity_poly.type
_entity_poly.pdbx_seq_one_letter_code
_entity_poly.pdbx_strand_id
1 'polypeptide(L)'
;ISLFESIKPLFSNKPLIVVLNKMDVLTPEDLPPNKKEIVDQLLENCAKGNLVNADPNSDLSVVPVMRMSTITEEGVQEVKIEACERLLGHRVTEKMRTKKVDGILNRLHVSVPAPRDNKARPAVIPASVLAKKQQQADKARKRKLERDIEVEEGDDYVLDLQKNYSEIPEEERHDPIPEFWEGHNIADYIDPDIFDKLAELEREEELRVEGGMYAVPKIELDDTMKEIRELARQIRNKKAILKDESRLVKQSTKPVMPRTSRARARDRSTGKLREEMEKLGVDMSDTKDAHFTRSRSRSASAPAAKRARADSRGRSVSKPARDTEGVGDAIMQRKAKKLAHVAIAKKTKRMGLKGEADRFIGTKMPKHLFAGKRGVGKTDRR
;
A
#
# COMPACT_ATOMS: atom_id res chain seq x y z
N ILE A 1 3.37 -74.61 -26.26
CA ILE A 1 2.19 -74.91 -25.41
C ILE A 1 2.62 -75.71 -24.18
N SER A 2 3.44 -76.76 -24.34
CA SER A 2 4.11 -77.48 -23.23
C SER A 2 4.75 -76.58 -22.16
N LEU A 3 5.42 -75.49 -22.56
CA LEU A 3 5.98 -74.52 -21.62
C LEU A 3 4.89 -73.82 -20.81
N PHE A 4 3.80 -73.38 -21.43
CA PHE A 4 2.69 -72.70 -20.74
C PHE A 4 2.04 -73.62 -19.70
N GLU A 5 1.90 -74.90 -20.01
CA GLU A 5 1.38 -75.92 -19.08
C GLU A 5 2.34 -76.19 -17.92
N SER A 6 3.66 -76.19 -18.15
CA SER A 6 4.64 -76.42 -17.09
C SER A 6 4.77 -75.25 -16.11
N ILE A 7 4.62 -74.00 -16.58
CA ILE A 7 4.69 -72.80 -15.73
C ILE A 7 3.33 -72.38 -15.16
N LYS A 8 2.24 -73.04 -15.55
CA LYS A 8 0.86 -72.77 -15.11
C LYS A 8 0.71 -72.55 -13.59
N PRO A 9 1.35 -73.34 -12.70
CA PRO A 9 1.20 -73.15 -11.25
C PRO A 9 1.63 -71.77 -10.72
N LEU A 10 2.51 -71.05 -11.43
CA LEU A 10 3.03 -69.73 -11.02
C LEU A 10 2.03 -68.58 -11.17
N PHE A 11 0.93 -68.83 -11.88
CA PHE A 11 -0.08 -67.83 -12.21
C PHE A 11 -1.36 -67.94 -11.37
N SER A 12 -1.30 -68.68 -10.26
CA SER A 12 -2.38 -68.68 -9.27
C SER A 12 -2.71 -67.25 -8.83
N ASN A 13 -4.00 -66.92 -8.82
CA ASN A 13 -4.56 -65.62 -8.45
C ASN A 13 -4.11 -64.42 -9.31
N LYS A 14 -3.67 -64.66 -10.55
CA LYS A 14 -3.29 -63.59 -11.50
C LYS A 14 -4.19 -63.66 -12.75
N PRO A 15 -4.74 -62.52 -13.22
CA PRO A 15 -5.44 -62.50 -14.51
C PRO A 15 -4.42 -62.74 -15.64
N LEU A 16 -4.77 -63.63 -16.57
CA LEU A 16 -3.94 -64.01 -17.71
C LEU A 16 -4.64 -63.66 -19.02
N ILE A 17 -3.83 -63.31 -20.03
CA ILE A 17 -4.23 -63.17 -21.43
C ILE A 17 -3.14 -63.85 -22.25
N VAL A 18 -3.54 -64.66 -23.22
CA VAL A 18 -2.61 -65.23 -24.20
C VAL A 18 -2.70 -64.38 -25.46
N VAL A 19 -1.56 -63.96 -25.98
CA VAL A 19 -1.51 -63.09 -27.15
C VAL A 19 -0.70 -63.75 -28.25
N LEU A 20 -1.30 -63.89 -29.43
CA LEU A 20 -0.66 -64.34 -30.66
C LEU A 20 -0.06 -63.12 -31.36
N ASN A 21 1.27 -62.99 -31.31
CA ASN A 21 2.01 -61.89 -31.95
C ASN A 21 2.47 -62.27 -33.36
N LYS A 22 2.76 -61.25 -34.19
CA LYS A 22 3.24 -61.35 -35.58
C LYS A 22 2.20 -61.88 -36.59
N MET A 23 0.96 -61.45 -36.45
CA MET A 23 -0.11 -61.76 -37.43
C MET A 23 0.15 -61.23 -38.84
N ASP A 24 1.03 -60.24 -38.99
CA ASP A 24 1.43 -59.64 -40.26
C ASP A 24 2.17 -60.62 -41.19
N VAL A 25 2.82 -61.64 -40.62
CA VAL A 25 3.58 -62.64 -41.40
C VAL A 25 2.75 -63.90 -41.66
N LEU A 26 1.99 -64.36 -40.66
CA LEU A 26 1.22 -65.59 -40.76
C LEU A 26 -0.01 -65.49 -39.87
N THR A 27 -1.18 -65.64 -40.47
CA THR A 27 -2.43 -65.66 -39.71
C THR A 27 -2.66 -67.06 -39.10
N PRO A 28 -3.42 -67.17 -37.99
CA PRO A 28 -3.80 -68.47 -37.42
C PRO A 28 -4.53 -69.38 -38.41
N GLU A 29 -5.16 -68.80 -39.43
CA GLU A 29 -5.89 -69.50 -40.49
C GLU A 29 -4.97 -70.11 -41.56
N ASP A 30 -3.72 -69.67 -41.64
CA ASP A 30 -2.73 -70.17 -42.61
C ASP A 30 -1.79 -71.23 -42.02
N LEU A 31 -1.98 -71.64 -40.76
CA LEU A 31 -1.17 -72.69 -40.13
C LEU A 31 -1.41 -74.08 -40.75
N PRO A 32 -0.40 -74.96 -40.82
CA PRO A 32 -0.59 -76.36 -41.20
C PRO A 32 -1.52 -77.09 -40.21
N PRO A 33 -2.28 -78.10 -40.66
CA PRO A 33 -3.37 -78.72 -39.89
C PRO A 33 -2.92 -79.24 -38.52
N ASN A 34 -1.76 -79.89 -38.44
CA ASN A 34 -1.19 -80.38 -37.17
C ASN A 34 -0.93 -79.28 -36.14
N LYS A 35 -0.65 -78.05 -36.57
CA LYS A 35 -0.42 -76.91 -35.66
C LYS A 35 -1.72 -76.19 -35.31
N LYS A 36 -2.72 -76.21 -36.19
CA LYS A 36 -4.06 -75.68 -35.90
C LYS A 36 -4.73 -76.46 -34.78
N GLU A 37 -4.69 -77.79 -34.85
CA GLU A 37 -5.21 -78.66 -33.78
C GLU A 37 -4.59 -78.34 -32.41
N ILE A 38 -3.30 -78.01 -32.37
CA ILE A 38 -2.59 -77.65 -31.14
C ILE A 38 -3.03 -76.26 -30.62
N VAL A 39 -3.33 -75.30 -31.50
CA VAL A 39 -3.87 -73.98 -31.12
C VAL A 39 -5.33 -74.10 -30.68
N ASP A 40 -6.12 -74.95 -31.33
CA ASP A 40 -7.50 -75.25 -30.96
C ASP A 40 -7.57 -75.97 -29.61
N GLN A 41 -6.63 -76.89 -29.33
CA GLN A 41 -6.46 -77.49 -28.01
C GLN A 41 -6.12 -76.43 -26.94
N LEU A 42 -5.32 -75.42 -27.27
CA LEU A 42 -5.07 -74.31 -26.35
C LEU A 42 -6.30 -73.45 -26.15
N LEU A 43 -7.05 -73.13 -27.21
CA LEU A 43 -8.32 -72.40 -27.11
C LEU A 43 -9.32 -73.16 -26.23
N GLU A 44 -9.45 -74.47 -26.41
CA GLU A 44 -10.29 -75.32 -25.57
C GLU A 44 -9.81 -75.40 -24.13
N ASN A 45 -8.51 -75.55 -23.88
CA ASN A 45 -7.93 -75.58 -22.54
C ASN A 45 -8.08 -74.24 -21.82
N CYS A 46 -8.02 -73.14 -22.57
CA CYS A 46 -8.25 -71.79 -22.09
C CYS A 46 -9.74 -71.47 -21.86
N ALA A 47 -10.66 -72.16 -22.57
CA ALA A 47 -12.11 -72.02 -22.44
C ALA A 47 -12.74 -72.95 -21.38
N LYS A 48 -12.19 -74.15 -21.16
CA LYS A 48 -12.73 -75.18 -20.25
C LYS A 48 -12.51 -74.91 -18.75
N GLY A 49 -12.05 -73.72 -18.38
CA GLY A 49 -12.28 -73.17 -17.05
C GLY A 49 -11.83 -74.02 -15.87
N ASN A 50 -10.54 -74.37 -15.79
CA ASN A 50 -9.89 -74.86 -14.57
C ASN A 50 -8.39 -74.48 -14.59
N LEU A 51 -8.13 -73.17 -14.63
CA LEU A 51 -6.76 -72.63 -14.71
C LEU A 51 -6.34 -71.81 -13.48
N VAL A 52 -7.29 -71.36 -12.66
CA VAL A 52 -7.03 -70.54 -11.47
C VAL A 52 -8.00 -70.96 -10.36
N ASN A 53 -7.50 -71.16 -9.12
CA ASN A 53 -8.32 -71.29 -7.92
C ASN A 53 -9.00 -69.93 -7.61
N ALA A 54 -9.87 -69.47 -8.49
CA ALA A 54 -10.71 -68.30 -8.29
C ALA A 54 -12.12 -68.78 -7.96
N ASP A 55 -12.84 -68.00 -7.15
CA ASP A 55 -14.22 -68.27 -6.76
C ASP A 55 -15.08 -68.62 -8.00
N PRO A 56 -15.97 -69.63 -7.94
CA PRO A 56 -16.71 -70.15 -9.09
C PRO A 56 -17.64 -69.13 -9.79
N ASN A 57 -17.82 -67.94 -9.21
CA ASN A 57 -18.63 -66.83 -9.74
C ASN A 57 -17.81 -65.69 -10.37
N SER A 58 -16.50 -65.87 -10.59
CA SER A 58 -15.61 -64.84 -11.14
C SER A 58 -15.35 -65.06 -12.63
N ASP A 59 -15.52 -64.01 -13.45
CA ASP A 59 -15.21 -63.97 -14.91
C ASP A 59 -13.73 -64.27 -15.25
N LEU A 60 -12.89 -64.55 -14.24
CA LEU A 60 -11.49 -64.95 -14.37
C LEU A 60 -11.28 -66.43 -14.76
N SER A 61 -12.33 -67.23 -14.92
CA SER A 61 -12.21 -68.64 -15.32
C SER A 61 -11.76 -68.82 -16.79
N VAL A 62 -11.98 -67.80 -17.64
CA VAL A 62 -11.69 -67.86 -19.08
C VAL A 62 -10.43 -67.05 -19.42
N VAL A 63 -9.44 -67.72 -20.01
CA VAL A 63 -8.23 -67.07 -20.55
C VAL A 63 -8.48 -66.76 -22.04
N PRO A 64 -8.51 -65.49 -22.46
CA PRO A 64 -8.78 -65.10 -23.83
C PRO A 64 -7.50 -65.26 -24.63
N VAL A 65 -7.66 -65.64 -25.88
CA VAL A 65 -6.58 -65.67 -26.86
C VAL A 65 -6.81 -64.53 -27.82
N MET A 66 -6.04 -63.47 -27.64
CA MET A 66 -6.09 -62.27 -28.47
C MET A 66 -4.99 -62.32 -29.52
N ARG A 67 -5.16 -61.54 -30.57
CA ARG A 67 -4.19 -61.47 -31.65
C ARG A 67 -3.66 -60.04 -31.78
N MET A 68 -2.37 -59.89 -32.02
CA MET A 68 -1.74 -58.58 -32.21
C MET A 68 -0.65 -58.64 -33.27
N SER A 69 -0.40 -57.53 -33.95
CA SER A 69 0.85 -57.30 -34.68
C SER A 69 1.46 -55.98 -34.24
N THR A 70 2.75 -56.00 -33.96
CA THR A 70 3.52 -54.79 -33.62
C THR A 70 3.96 -54.00 -34.86
N ILE A 71 3.78 -54.55 -36.07
CA ILE A 71 4.19 -53.90 -37.32
C ILE A 71 2.99 -53.17 -37.95
N THR A 72 1.82 -53.82 -38.00
CA THR A 72 0.58 -53.18 -38.51
C THR A 72 -0.14 -52.36 -37.43
N GLU A 73 0.31 -52.42 -36.18
CA GLU A 73 -0.32 -51.83 -34.99
C GLU A 73 -1.74 -52.37 -34.69
N GLU A 74 -2.19 -53.38 -35.43
CA GLU A 74 -3.49 -54.01 -35.26
C GLU A 74 -3.55 -54.84 -33.97
N GLY A 75 -4.64 -54.70 -33.23
CA GLY A 75 -4.88 -55.42 -31.98
C GLY A 75 -4.05 -54.94 -30.77
N VAL A 76 -3.07 -54.04 -30.95
CA VAL A 76 -2.23 -53.55 -29.84
C VAL A 76 -3.04 -52.78 -28.80
N GLN A 77 -3.93 -51.89 -29.25
CA GLN A 77 -4.80 -51.13 -28.34
C GLN A 77 -5.86 -52.03 -27.68
N GLU A 78 -6.41 -52.99 -28.40
CA GLU A 78 -7.44 -53.91 -27.90
C GLU A 78 -6.88 -54.82 -26.80
N VAL A 79 -5.72 -55.44 -27.03
CA VAL A 79 -5.03 -56.25 -26.01
C VAL A 79 -4.71 -55.42 -24.77
N LYS A 80 -4.30 -54.16 -24.94
CA LYS A 80 -4.05 -53.24 -23.83
C LYS A 80 -5.33 -52.96 -23.03
N ILE A 81 -6.43 -52.61 -23.71
CA ILE A 81 -7.71 -52.33 -23.05
C ILE A 81 -8.17 -53.56 -22.28
N GLU A 82 -8.19 -54.73 -22.91
CA GLU A 82 -8.65 -55.96 -22.28
C GLU A 82 -7.76 -56.38 -21.08
N ALA A 83 -6.43 -56.24 -21.20
CA ALA A 83 -5.50 -56.48 -20.10
C ALA A 83 -5.75 -55.53 -18.92
N CYS A 84 -5.96 -54.24 -19.20
CA CYS A 84 -6.26 -53.25 -18.18
C CYS A 84 -7.62 -53.50 -17.51
N GLU A 85 -8.67 -53.78 -18.28
CA GLU A 85 -10.02 -54.03 -17.75
C GLU A 85 -10.08 -55.28 -16.89
N ARG A 86 -9.46 -56.39 -17.32
CA ARG A 86 -9.38 -57.63 -16.51
C ARG A 86 -8.63 -57.43 -15.21
N LEU A 87 -7.51 -56.71 -15.25
CA LEU A 87 -6.74 -56.39 -14.06
C LEU A 87 -7.49 -55.43 -13.14
N LEU A 88 -8.23 -54.46 -13.69
CA LEU A 88 -9.10 -53.56 -12.92
C LEU A 88 -10.24 -54.34 -12.28
N GLY A 89 -10.91 -55.24 -13.01
CA GLY A 89 -11.96 -56.12 -12.48
C GLY A 89 -11.48 -56.92 -11.28
N HIS A 90 -10.34 -57.62 -11.41
CA HIS A 90 -9.72 -58.36 -10.30
C HIS A 90 -9.36 -57.45 -9.11
N ARG A 91 -8.80 -56.27 -9.36
CA ARG A 91 -8.44 -55.33 -8.28
C ARG A 91 -9.67 -54.72 -7.60
N VAL A 92 -10.76 -54.52 -8.32
CA VAL A 92 -12.02 -54.00 -7.77
C VAL A 92 -12.68 -55.06 -6.90
N THR A 93 -12.75 -56.32 -7.34
CA THR A 93 -13.30 -57.41 -6.50
C THR A 93 -12.46 -57.62 -5.24
N GLU A 94 -11.13 -57.60 -5.35
CA GLU A 94 -10.23 -57.68 -4.19
C GLU A 94 -10.41 -56.47 -3.25
N LYS A 95 -10.55 -55.26 -3.80
CA LYS A 95 -10.86 -54.06 -2.99
C LYS A 95 -12.22 -54.16 -2.32
N MET A 96 -13.27 -54.64 -3.01
CA MET A 96 -14.60 -54.86 -2.43
C MET A 96 -14.60 -55.87 -1.30
N ARG A 97 -13.72 -56.88 -1.35
CA ARG A 97 -13.50 -57.81 -0.23
C ARG A 97 -12.90 -57.11 1.00
N THR A 98 -12.29 -55.94 0.85
CA THR A 98 -11.73 -55.14 1.96
C THR A 98 -12.67 -54.03 2.42
N LYS A 99 -12.61 -53.65 3.70
CA LYS A 99 -13.38 -52.53 4.27
C LYS A 99 -12.92 -51.13 3.82
N LYS A 100 -11.97 -51.05 2.87
CA LYS A 100 -11.44 -49.76 2.38
C LYS A 100 -12.39 -49.05 1.42
N VAL A 101 -13.41 -49.75 0.91
CA VAL A 101 -14.41 -49.18 -0.01
C VAL A 101 -15.31 -48.17 0.72
N ASP A 102 -15.65 -48.42 1.98
CA ASP A 102 -16.55 -47.55 2.77
C ASP A 102 -16.02 -46.12 2.89
N GLY A 103 -14.69 -45.95 2.99
CA GLY A 103 -14.06 -44.62 3.06
C GLY A 103 -14.09 -43.84 1.74
N ILE A 104 -14.33 -44.50 0.61
CA ILE A 104 -14.36 -43.90 -0.74
C ILE A 104 -15.80 -43.75 -1.25
N LEU A 105 -16.77 -44.39 -0.59
CA LEU A 105 -18.17 -44.44 -1.02
C LEU A 105 -18.77 -43.04 -1.22
N ASN A 106 -18.40 -42.07 -0.39
CA ASN A 106 -18.81 -40.66 -0.52
C ASN A 106 -18.37 -40.00 -1.84
N ARG A 107 -17.28 -40.48 -2.47
CA ARG A 107 -16.79 -39.96 -3.76
C ARG A 107 -17.44 -40.65 -4.96
N LEU A 108 -17.90 -41.89 -4.77
CA LEU A 108 -18.59 -42.68 -5.79
C LEU A 108 -20.08 -42.32 -5.85
N HIS A 109 -20.66 -41.90 -4.73
CA HIS A 109 -22.06 -41.54 -4.63
C HIS A 109 -22.35 -40.21 -5.35
N VAL A 110 -23.02 -40.28 -6.50
CA VAL A 110 -23.59 -39.11 -7.20
C VAL A 110 -24.97 -38.83 -6.61
N SER A 111 -25.16 -37.67 -6.01
CA SER A 111 -26.46 -37.28 -5.45
C SER A 111 -27.45 -36.92 -6.55
N VAL A 112 -28.61 -37.60 -6.54
CA VAL A 112 -29.73 -37.24 -7.41
C VAL A 112 -30.66 -36.32 -6.61
N PRO A 113 -30.83 -35.04 -7.01
CA PRO A 113 -31.67 -34.11 -6.27
C PRO A 113 -33.14 -34.53 -6.35
N ALA A 114 -33.79 -34.62 -5.18
CA ALA A 114 -35.24 -34.85 -5.12
C ALA A 114 -35.99 -33.61 -5.66
N PRO A 115 -37.05 -33.78 -6.46
CA PRO A 115 -37.83 -32.66 -6.97
C PRO A 115 -38.53 -31.95 -5.79
N ARG A 116 -38.11 -30.72 -5.51
CA ARG A 116 -38.64 -29.92 -4.40
C ARG A 116 -39.74 -28.95 -4.83
N ASP A 117 -39.50 -28.22 -5.92
CA ASP A 117 -40.38 -27.16 -6.43
C ASP A 117 -40.71 -27.44 -7.91
N ASN A 118 -41.89 -27.01 -8.39
CA ASN A 118 -42.27 -27.11 -9.81
C ASN A 118 -41.62 -26.03 -10.71
N LYS A 119 -40.54 -25.39 -10.24
CA LYS A 119 -39.82 -24.34 -10.99
C LYS A 119 -38.68 -24.96 -11.79
N ALA A 120 -38.77 -24.90 -13.11
CA ALA A 120 -37.67 -25.30 -13.98
C ALA A 120 -36.47 -24.36 -13.82
N ARG A 121 -35.27 -24.93 -13.64
CA ARG A 121 -33.99 -24.21 -13.57
C ARG A 121 -33.10 -24.67 -14.73
N PRO A 122 -33.44 -24.33 -15.98
CA PRO A 122 -32.65 -24.75 -17.13
C PRO A 122 -31.26 -24.09 -17.12
N ALA A 123 -30.29 -24.73 -17.77
CA ALA A 123 -29.00 -24.11 -18.02
C ALA A 123 -29.18 -22.93 -19.00
N VAL A 124 -28.80 -21.72 -18.57
CA VAL A 124 -28.86 -20.52 -19.42
C VAL A 124 -27.55 -20.43 -20.20
N ILE A 125 -27.56 -20.98 -21.42
CA ILE A 125 -26.43 -20.88 -22.36
C ILE A 125 -26.79 -19.83 -23.40
N PRO A 126 -26.08 -18.68 -23.47
CA PRO A 126 -26.35 -17.66 -24.47
C PRO A 126 -26.18 -18.18 -25.90
N ALA A 127 -27.03 -17.74 -26.82
CA ALA A 127 -27.00 -18.16 -28.22
C ALA A 127 -25.64 -17.87 -28.90
N SER A 128 -24.95 -16.81 -28.49
CA SER A 128 -23.61 -16.44 -28.98
C SER A 128 -22.56 -17.53 -28.73
N VAL A 129 -22.66 -18.28 -27.63
CA VAL A 129 -21.72 -19.35 -27.29
C VAL A 129 -21.96 -20.58 -28.17
N LEU A 130 -23.23 -20.91 -28.45
CA LEU A 130 -23.59 -22.01 -29.33
C LEU A 130 -23.15 -21.74 -30.78
N ALA A 131 -23.42 -20.52 -31.28
CA ALA A 131 -22.95 -20.08 -32.58
C ALA A 131 -21.43 -20.10 -32.69
N LYS A 132 -20.71 -19.66 -31.64
CA LYS A 132 -19.24 -19.73 -31.60
C LYS A 132 -18.72 -21.16 -31.64
N LYS A 133 -19.36 -22.11 -30.94
CA LYS A 133 -18.97 -23.53 -30.96
C LYS A 133 -19.13 -24.15 -32.35
N GLN A 134 -20.19 -23.80 -33.08
CA GLN A 134 -20.40 -24.23 -34.47
C GLN A 134 -19.35 -23.61 -35.40
N GLN A 135 -19.15 -22.29 -35.31
CA GLN A 135 -18.13 -21.59 -36.12
C GLN A 135 -16.70 -22.06 -35.84
N GLN A 136 -16.39 -22.49 -34.61
CA GLN A 136 -15.07 -23.05 -34.27
C GLN A 136 -14.83 -24.42 -34.89
N ALA A 137 -15.89 -25.19 -35.18
CA ALA A 137 -15.78 -26.42 -35.95
C ALA A 137 -15.49 -26.12 -37.44
N ASP A 138 -16.02 -25.01 -37.97
CA ASP A 138 -15.95 -24.67 -39.40
C ASP A 138 -14.77 -23.75 -39.79
N LYS A 139 -14.23 -22.95 -38.86
CA LYS A 139 -13.16 -21.96 -39.14
C LYS A 139 -11.96 -22.11 -38.21
N ALA A 140 -10.78 -22.26 -38.83
CA ALA A 140 -9.47 -22.32 -38.16
C ALA A 140 -8.88 -20.93 -37.81
N ARG A 141 -9.54 -19.81 -38.17
CA ARG A 141 -8.99 -18.47 -37.91
C ARG A 141 -9.19 -18.08 -36.45
N LYS A 142 -8.10 -18.15 -35.68
CA LYS A 142 -8.03 -17.69 -34.30
C LYS A 142 -8.12 -16.16 -34.27
N ARG A 143 -9.04 -15.62 -33.47
CA ARG A 143 -9.05 -14.19 -33.13
C ARG A 143 -7.73 -13.86 -32.44
N LYS A 144 -7.07 -12.75 -32.80
CA LYS A 144 -5.91 -12.25 -32.05
C LYS A 144 -6.32 -12.05 -30.59
N LEU A 145 -5.57 -12.67 -29.69
CA LEU A 145 -5.74 -12.47 -28.25
C LEU A 145 -4.92 -11.26 -27.82
N GLU A 146 -5.24 -10.69 -26.67
CA GLU A 146 -4.47 -9.56 -26.13
C GLU A 146 -2.99 -9.92 -25.94
N ARG A 147 -2.70 -11.19 -25.59
CA ARG A 147 -1.34 -11.71 -25.51
C ARG A 147 -0.60 -11.70 -26.85
N ASP A 148 -1.30 -11.92 -27.96
CA ASP A 148 -0.68 -11.87 -29.28
C ASP A 148 -0.31 -10.42 -29.64
N ILE A 149 -1.15 -9.45 -29.24
CA ILE A 149 -0.93 -8.01 -29.42
C ILE A 149 0.25 -7.55 -28.55
N GLU A 150 0.30 -7.98 -27.28
CA GLU A 150 1.42 -7.71 -26.37
C GLU A 150 2.76 -8.19 -26.95
N VAL A 151 2.79 -9.38 -27.56
CA VAL A 151 4.01 -9.92 -28.19
C VAL A 151 4.38 -9.18 -29.48
N GLU A 152 3.39 -8.70 -30.25
CA GLU A 152 3.61 -7.91 -31.47
C GLU A 152 4.15 -6.50 -31.17
N GLU A 153 3.63 -5.83 -30.15
CA GLU A 153 4.00 -4.46 -29.76
C GLU A 153 5.22 -4.41 -28.81
N GLY A 154 5.49 -5.49 -28.07
CA GLY A 154 6.68 -5.63 -27.23
C GLY A 154 6.76 -4.54 -26.15
N ASP A 155 7.82 -3.74 -26.18
CA ASP A 155 8.08 -2.69 -25.17
C ASP A 155 7.14 -1.47 -25.32
N ASP A 156 6.52 -1.28 -26.50
CA ASP A 156 5.59 -0.17 -26.76
C ASP A 156 4.15 -0.49 -26.31
N TYR A 157 3.90 -1.73 -25.87
CA TYR A 157 2.58 -2.17 -25.47
C TYR A 157 2.12 -1.51 -24.17
N VAL A 158 0.96 -0.85 -24.22
CA VAL A 158 0.25 -0.33 -23.05
C VAL A 158 -1.20 -0.85 -23.08
N LEU A 159 -1.59 -1.57 -22.02
CA LEU A 159 -2.96 -2.10 -21.90
C LEU A 159 -3.96 -0.95 -21.75
N ASP A 160 -4.72 -0.67 -22.81
CA ASP A 160 -5.85 0.26 -22.79
C ASP A 160 -7.12 -0.45 -22.28
N LEU A 161 -7.56 -0.07 -21.07
CA LEU A 161 -8.77 -0.60 -20.45
C LEU A 161 -10.06 0.00 -21.05
N GLN A 162 -9.98 1.18 -21.65
CA GLN A 162 -11.12 1.92 -22.19
C GLN A 162 -11.49 1.42 -23.60
N LYS A 163 -10.53 0.87 -24.36
CA LYS A 163 -10.68 0.37 -25.75
C LYS A 163 -11.96 -0.40 -26.05
N ASN A 164 -12.42 -1.24 -25.12
CA ASN A 164 -13.54 -2.17 -25.32
C ASN A 164 -14.89 -1.66 -24.77
N TYR A 165 -14.99 -0.41 -24.32
CA TYR A 165 -16.25 0.18 -23.90
C TYR A 165 -17.16 0.37 -25.11
N SER A 166 -18.25 -0.40 -25.18
CA SER A 166 -19.13 -0.47 -26.36
C SER A 166 -20.37 0.42 -26.26
N GLU A 167 -20.72 0.87 -25.06
CA GLU A 167 -21.90 1.72 -24.81
C GLU A 167 -21.59 3.21 -25.03
N ILE A 168 -20.32 3.60 -24.95
CA ILE A 168 -19.85 4.98 -25.04
C ILE A 168 -19.42 5.29 -26.49
N PRO A 169 -19.76 6.46 -27.04
CA PRO A 169 -19.24 6.94 -28.33
C PRO A 169 -17.71 6.85 -28.41
N GLU A 170 -17.18 6.56 -29.60
CA GLU A 170 -15.72 6.39 -29.79
C GLU A 170 -14.94 7.67 -29.46
N GLU A 171 -15.54 8.85 -29.65
CA GLU A 171 -14.93 10.15 -29.39
C GLU A 171 -14.73 10.42 -27.88
N GLU A 172 -15.67 9.97 -27.06
CA GLU A 172 -15.71 10.24 -25.62
C GLU A 172 -15.07 9.13 -24.78
N ARG A 173 -14.75 7.98 -25.41
CA ARG A 173 -14.24 6.78 -24.73
C ARG A 173 -12.95 7.02 -23.96
N HIS A 174 -12.12 7.92 -24.47
CA HIS A 174 -10.80 8.26 -23.92
C HIS A 174 -10.80 9.58 -23.15
N ASP A 175 -11.97 10.18 -22.92
CA ASP A 175 -12.04 11.43 -22.17
C ASP A 175 -11.69 11.21 -20.69
N PRO A 176 -10.87 12.11 -20.10
CA PRO A 176 -10.50 12.01 -18.70
C PRO A 176 -11.70 12.37 -17.82
N ILE A 177 -12.17 11.42 -17.01
CA ILE A 177 -13.24 11.63 -16.04
C ILE A 177 -12.68 12.40 -14.83
N PRO A 178 -13.17 13.62 -14.52
CA PRO A 178 -12.75 14.32 -13.33
C PRO A 178 -13.29 13.64 -12.06
N GLU A 179 -12.41 13.32 -11.12
CA GLU A 179 -12.79 12.60 -9.89
C GLU A 179 -13.11 13.55 -8.71
N PHE A 180 -12.38 14.67 -8.60
CA PHE A 180 -12.45 15.59 -7.47
C PHE A 180 -12.62 17.04 -7.91
N TRP A 181 -13.43 17.79 -7.16
CA TRP A 181 -13.61 19.23 -7.32
C TRP A 181 -13.67 19.92 -5.95
N GLU A 182 -12.76 20.86 -5.69
CA GLU A 182 -12.71 21.68 -4.46
C GLU A 182 -12.88 20.88 -3.15
N GLY A 183 -12.28 19.69 -3.08
CA GLY A 183 -12.34 18.81 -1.91
C GLY A 183 -13.56 17.90 -1.81
N HIS A 184 -14.43 17.90 -2.82
CA HIS A 184 -15.58 17.02 -2.96
C HIS A 184 -15.37 16.03 -4.10
N ASN A 185 -15.98 14.84 -4.01
CA ASN A 185 -15.91 13.84 -5.07
C ASN A 185 -17.04 14.07 -6.05
N ILE A 186 -16.75 14.03 -7.35
CA ILE A 186 -17.76 14.22 -8.39
C ILE A 186 -18.70 13.02 -8.49
N ALA A 187 -18.20 11.80 -8.25
CA ALA A 187 -18.99 10.57 -8.28
C ALA A 187 -20.21 10.59 -7.34
N ASP A 188 -20.11 11.33 -6.23
CA ASP A 188 -21.20 11.45 -5.25
C ASP A 188 -22.39 12.30 -5.79
N TYR A 189 -22.18 13.05 -6.87
CA TYR A 189 -23.15 13.96 -7.49
C TYR A 189 -23.64 13.49 -8.86
N ILE A 190 -23.28 12.28 -9.31
CA ILE A 190 -23.75 11.72 -10.58
C ILE A 190 -25.14 11.12 -10.37
N ASP A 191 -26.16 11.82 -10.87
CA ASP A 191 -27.57 11.41 -10.81
C ASP A 191 -28.27 11.77 -12.13
N PRO A 192 -29.07 10.88 -12.73
CA PRO A 192 -29.84 11.20 -13.93
C PRO A 192 -30.75 12.42 -13.76
N ASP A 193 -31.27 12.67 -12.55
CA ASP A 193 -32.27 13.72 -12.26
C ASP A 193 -31.64 14.96 -11.58
N ILE A 194 -30.33 15.19 -11.74
CA ILE A 194 -29.59 16.26 -11.03
C ILE A 194 -30.11 17.67 -11.34
N PHE A 195 -30.54 17.92 -12.59
CA PHE A 195 -31.01 19.23 -13.04
C PHE A 195 -32.37 19.60 -12.43
N ASP A 196 -33.25 18.63 -12.24
CA ASP A 196 -34.56 18.86 -11.62
C ASP A 196 -34.40 19.23 -10.13
N LYS A 197 -33.52 18.51 -9.43
CA LYS A 197 -33.17 18.82 -8.03
C LYS A 197 -32.51 20.19 -7.89
N LEU A 198 -31.65 20.56 -8.83
CA LEU A 198 -31.02 21.89 -8.85
C LEU A 198 -32.06 22.99 -9.06
N ALA A 199 -32.99 22.82 -10.00
CA ALA A 199 -34.04 23.79 -10.26
C ALA A 199 -35.01 23.97 -9.07
N GLU A 200 -35.23 22.94 -8.25
CA GLU A 200 -35.98 23.04 -7.00
C GLU A 200 -35.21 23.83 -5.93
N LEU A 201 -33.91 23.57 -5.78
CA LEU A 201 -33.04 24.29 -4.85
C LEU A 201 -32.90 25.77 -5.23
N GLU A 202 -32.78 26.09 -6.52
CA GLU A 202 -32.70 27.47 -7.01
C GLU A 202 -33.99 28.24 -6.67
N ARG A 203 -35.17 27.63 -6.89
CA ARG A 203 -36.46 28.21 -6.48
C ARG A 203 -36.55 28.43 -4.97
N GLU A 204 -36.01 27.52 -4.16
CA GLU A 204 -35.97 27.69 -2.71
C GLU A 204 -35.03 28.83 -2.29
N GLU A 205 -33.85 28.95 -2.91
CA GLU A 205 -32.91 30.04 -2.66
C GLU A 205 -33.49 31.40 -3.06
N GLU A 206 -34.21 31.49 -4.18
CA GLU A 206 -34.91 32.71 -4.59
C GLU A 206 -35.89 33.18 -3.50
N LEU A 207 -36.70 32.27 -2.95
CA LEU A 207 -37.61 32.57 -1.84
C LEU A 207 -36.87 33.01 -0.58
N ARG A 208 -35.70 32.43 -0.27
CA ARG A 208 -34.87 32.85 0.88
C ARG A 208 -34.27 34.24 0.70
N VAL A 209 -33.86 34.58 -0.52
CA VAL A 209 -33.35 35.91 -0.88
C VAL A 209 -34.47 36.94 -0.79
N GLU A 210 -35.65 36.66 -1.35
CA GLU A 210 -36.84 37.52 -1.24
C GLU A 210 -37.27 37.71 0.22
N GLY A 211 -37.18 36.66 1.02
CA GLY A 211 -37.41 36.71 2.47
C GLY A 211 -36.37 37.51 3.25
N GLY A 212 -35.31 38.00 2.60
CA GLY A 212 -34.28 38.84 3.20
C GLY A 212 -33.34 38.09 4.15
N MET A 213 -33.27 36.75 4.07
CA MET A 213 -32.45 35.92 4.97
C MET A 213 -30.95 36.28 4.92
N TYR A 214 -30.46 36.67 3.74
CA TYR A 214 -29.06 37.05 3.50
C TYR A 214 -28.81 38.56 3.58
N ALA A 215 -29.83 39.37 3.89
CA ALA A 215 -29.64 40.80 4.08
C ALA A 215 -28.87 41.03 5.38
N VAL A 216 -27.59 41.38 5.28
CA VAL A 216 -26.80 41.78 6.46
C VAL A 216 -27.44 43.04 7.06
N PRO A 217 -27.93 43.00 8.31
CA PRO A 217 -28.56 44.15 8.91
C PRO A 217 -27.53 45.27 9.01
N LYS A 218 -27.80 46.39 8.32
CA LYS A 218 -26.97 47.60 8.44
C LYS A 218 -27.20 48.20 9.82
N ILE A 219 -26.27 47.96 10.73
CA ILE A 219 -26.22 48.64 12.00
C ILE A 219 -25.69 50.05 11.73
N GLU A 220 -26.60 51.01 11.58
CA GLU A 220 -26.23 52.41 11.54
C GLU A 220 -25.62 52.79 12.89
N LEU A 221 -24.34 53.15 12.87
CA LEU A 221 -23.63 53.60 14.04
C LEU A 221 -23.73 55.11 14.12
N ASP A 222 -24.43 55.59 15.14
CA ASP A 222 -24.43 56.99 15.52
C ASP A 222 -23.00 57.50 15.70
N ASP A 223 -22.78 58.78 15.42
CA ASP A 223 -21.46 59.39 15.51
C ASP A 223 -20.88 59.29 16.92
N THR A 224 -21.73 59.31 17.96
CA THR A 224 -21.36 59.06 19.36
C THR A 224 -20.76 57.66 19.56
N MET A 225 -21.31 56.63 18.91
CA MET A 225 -20.80 55.26 19.01
C MET A 225 -19.46 55.09 18.28
N LYS A 226 -19.24 55.83 17.18
CA LYS A 226 -17.95 55.85 16.48
C LYS A 226 -16.88 56.48 17.37
N GLU A 227 -17.17 57.63 17.99
CA GLU A 227 -16.26 58.30 18.92
C GLU A 227 -15.91 57.39 20.12
N ILE A 228 -16.90 56.73 20.71
CA ILE A 228 -16.67 55.77 21.82
C ILE A 228 -15.74 54.64 21.38
N ARG A 229 -15.90 54.10 20.16
CA ARG A 229 -15.04 53.03 19.63
C ARG A 229 -13.61 53.50 19.39
N GLU A 230 -13.44 54.69 18.83
CA GLU A 230 -12.11 55.27 18.58
C GLU A 230 -11.38 55.57 19.88
N LEU A 231 -12.07 56.19 20.84
CA LEU A 231 -11.54 56.44 22.17
C LEU A 231 -11.19 55.12 22.89
N ALA A 232 -12.06 54.12 22.83
CA ALA A 232 -11.78 52.80 23.39
C ALA A 232 -10.55 52.14 22.74
N ARG A 233 -10.33 52.32 21.44
CA ARG A 233 -9.13 51.83 20.73
C ARG A 233 -7.88 52.54 21.24
N GLN A 234 -7.92 53.87 21.39
CA GLN A 234 -6.81 54.65 21.94
C GLN A 234 -6.47 54.20 23.37
N ILE A 235 -7.48 54.00 24.24
CA ILE A 235 -7.31 53.51 25.61
C ILE A 235 -6.67 52.12 25.62
N ARG A 236 -7.16 51.19 24.79
CA ARG A 236 -6.59 49.82 24.70
C ARG A 236 -5.15 49.83 24.24
N ASN A 237 -4.82 50.63 23.21
CA ASN A 237 -3.46 50.77 22.71
C ASN A 237 -2.54 51.35 23.78
N LYS A 238 -2.97 52.42 24.47
CA LYS A 238 -2.18 53.01 25.55
C LYS A 238 -1.98 52.05 26.73
N LYS A 239 -3.02 51.29 27.10
CA LYS A 239 -2.94 50.25 28.13
C LYS A 239 -1.99 49.11 27.74
N ALA A 240 -1.97 48.72 26.47
CA ALA A 240 -1.04 47.72 25.95
C ALA A 240 0.42 48.21 26.06
N ILE A 241 0.69 49.43 25.59
CA ILE A 241 2.02 50.07 25.69
C ILE A 241 2.49 50.10 27.16
N LEU A 242 1.65 50.57 28.09
CA LEU A 242 1.99 50.62 29.52
C LEU A 242 2.26 49.23 30.12
N LYS A 243 1.51 48.21 29.68
CA LYS A 243 1.72 46.82 30.11
C LYS A 243 3.07 46.29 29.60
N ASP A 244 3.43 46.61 28.37
CA ASP A 244 4.69 46.17 27.76
C ASP A 244 5.89 46.91 28.37
N GLU A 245 5.78 48.21 28.59
CA GLU A 245 6.77 48.99 29.35
C GLU A 245 6.98 48.42 30.76
N SER A 246 5.88 48.08 31.46
CA SER A 246 5.96 47.45 32.79
C SER A 246 6.64 46.08 32.75
N ARG A 247 6.35 45.27 31.73
CA ARG A 247 7.00 43.95 31.55
C ARG A 247 8.49 44.10 31.28
N LEU A 248 8.90 45.02 30.41
CA LEU A 248 10.31 45.30 30.12
C LEU A 248 11.07 45.73 31.39
N VAL A 249 10.47 46.58 32.23
CA VAL A 249 11.07 47.01 33.50
C VAL A 249 11.23 45.84 34.49
N LYS A 250 10.26 44.91 34.55
CA LYS A 250 10.27 43.74 35.45
C LYS A 250 11.11 42.56 34.94
N GLN A 251 11.41 42.51 33.63
CA GLN A 251 12.19 41.43 33.02
C GLN A 251 13.66 41.41 33.45
N SER A 252 14.16 42.52 34.02
CA SER A 252 15.51 42.58 34.59
C SER A 252 15.59 41.77 35.89
N THR A 253 16.54 40.84 35.97
CA THR A 253 16.86 40.05 37.19
C THR A 253 17.57 40.85 38.27
N LYS A 254 17.94 42.11 37.99
CA LYS A 254 18.59 43.01 38.96
C LYS A 254 17.55 43.67 39.88
N PRO A 255 17.90 43.95 41.15
CA PRO A 255 16.99 44.65 42.06
C PRO A 255 16.57 46.00 41.47
N VAL A 256 15.29 46.34 41.60
CA VAL A 256 14.75 47.63 41.11
C VAL A 256 15.38 48.75 41.92
N MET A 257 16.27 49.52 41.29
CA MET A 257 16.95 50.64 41.96
C MET A 257 15.93 51.71 42.41
N PRO A 258 16.00 52.18 43.67
CA PRO A 258 15.07 53.17 44.18
C PRO A 258 15.19 54.48 43.41
N ARG A 259 14.05 55.15 43.21
CA ARG A 259 13.96 56.40 42.44
C ARG A 259 14.90 57.48 42.99
N THR A 260 15.19 57.49 44.28
CA THR A 260 16.06 58.47 44.96
C THR A 260 17.57 58.27 44.73
N SER A 261 17.99 57.13 44.17
CA SER A 261 19.41 56.81 43.96
C SER A 261 20.10 57.72 42.92
N ARG A 262 21.41 57.94 43.09
CA ARG A 262 22.24 58.74 42.16
C ARG A 262 22.27 58.15 40.73
N ALA A 263 22.19 56.83 40.59
CA ALA A 263 22.14 56.16 39.28
C ALA A 263 20.85 56.47 38.50
N ARG A 264 19.70 56.56 39.19
CA ARG A 264 18.40 56.95 38.62
C ARG A 264 18.24 58.48 38.45
N ALA A 265 19.20 59.30 38.91
CA ALA A 265 19.13 60.75 38.75
C ALA A 265 19.29 61.18 37.28
N ARG A 266 20.01 60.39 36.46
CA ARG A 266 20.22 60.68 35.04
C ARG A 266 18.98 60.39 34.18
N ASP A 267 18.16 59.41 34.58
CA ASP A 267 16.91 59.08 33.90
C ASP A 267 15.78 60.09 34.19
N ARG A 268 15.86 60.79 35.33
CA ARG A 268 14.92 61.83 35.78
C ARG A 268 15.33 63.20 35.26
N SER A 269 15.46 63.33 33.94
CA SER A 269 15.69 64.62 33.30
C SER A 269 14.44 65.51 33.43
N THR A 270 14.64 66.80 33.69
CA THR A 270 13.58 67.81 33.69
C THR A 270 12.81 67.87 32.35
N GLY A 271 13.48 67.59 31.23
CA GLY A 271 12.87 67.51 29.90
C GLY A 271 11.78 66.43 29.79
N LYS A 272 12.11 65.17 30.14
CA LYS A 272 11.11 64.07 30.15
C LYS A 272 9.91 64.35 31.06
N LEU A 273 10.14 64.94 32.23
CA LEU A 273 9.06 65.32 33.15
C LEU A 273 8.12 66.35 32.50
N ARG A 274 8.68 67.36 31.83
CA ARG A 274 7.93 68.39 31.12
C ARG A 274 7.09 67.79 29.99
N GLU A 275 7.69 66.96 29.15
CA GLU A 275 7.01 66.29 28.03
C GLU A 275 5.87 65.37 28.49
N GLU A 276 6.02 64.64 29.60
CA GLU A 276 4.97 63.76 30.14
C GLU A 276 3.80 64.56 30.74
N MET A 277 4.06 65.69 31.40
CA MET A 277 3.04 66.56 32.00
C MET A 277 2.28 67.39 30.96
N GLU A 278 2.97 67.90 29.93
CA GLU A 278 2.34 68.56 28.78
C GLU A 278 1.42 67.60 28.02
N LYS A 279 1.81 66.33 27.85
CA LYS A 279 0.94 65.28 27.26
C LYS A 279 -0.31 64.97 28.09
N LEU A 280 -0.28 65.23 29.40
CA LEU A 280 -1.44 65.10 30.29
C LEU A 280 -2.29 66.39 30.35
N GLY A 281 -1.90 67.44 29.64
CA GLY A 281 -2.64 68.70 29.54
C GLY A 281 -2.25 69.76 30.59
N VAL A 282 -1.11 69.62 31.25
CA VAL A 282 -0.58 70.62 32.20
C VAL A 282 0.37 71.56 31.47
N ASP A 283 0.13 72.87 31.55
CA ASP A 283 1.01 73.88 30.98
C ASP A 283 2.30 74.01 31.81
N MET A 284 3.45 73.83 31.14
CA MET A 284 4.79 73.83 31.75
C MET A 284 5.70 74.95 31.20
N SER A 285 5.12 75.95 30.53
CA SER A 285 5.83 77.08 29.91
C SER A 285 6.50 78.03 30.93
N ASP A 286 5.86 78.31 32.07
CA ASP A 286 6.33 79.24 33.12
C ASP A 286 7.06 78.56 34.30
N THR A 287 7.87 77.53 34.02
CA THR A 287 8.52 76.73 35.08
C THR A 287 9.97 77.11 35.39
N LYS A 288 10.43 78.29 34.95
CA LYS A 288 11.82 78.74 35.10
C LYS A 288 12.28 78.84 36.55
N ASP A 289 11.41 79.28 37.46
CA ASP A 289 11.71 79.45 38.89
C ASP A 289 11.40 78.21 39.76
N ALA A 290 10.87 77.16 39.14
CA ALA A 290 10.44 75.95 39.82
C ALA A 290 11.63 75.19 40.44
N HIS A 291 11.39 74.51 41.55
CA HIS A 291 12.47 73.89 42.32
C HIS A 291 13.21 72.76 41.57
N PHE A 292 12.60 72.21 40.50
CA PHE A 292 13.18 71.14 39.69
C PHE A 292 14.11 71.64 38.56
N THR A 293 14.07 72.93 38.19
CA THR A 293 14.97 73.54 37.19
C THR A 293 16.25 74.11 37.80
N ARG A 294 16.31 74.23 39.14
CA ARG A 294 17.47 74.75 39.87
C ARG A 294 18.64 73.77 39.86
N SER A 295 19.69 74.08 39.10
CA SER A 295 20.94 73.31 39.11
C SER A 295 21.84 73.71 40.30
N ARG A 296 22.37 72.71 41.03
CA ARG A 296 23.37 72.94 42.09
C ARG A 296 24.67 73.46 41.45
N SER A 297 25.22 74.56 41.97
CA SER A 297 26.44 75.19 41.48
C SER A 297 27.63 74.21 41.46
N ARG A 298 28.40 74.22 40.36
CA ARG A 298 29.60 73.40 40.19
C ARG A 298 30.72 73.95 41.08
N SER A 299 31.09 73.23 42.13
CA SER A 299 32.39 73.38 42.78
C SER A 299 33.50 72.90 41.83
N ALA A 300 34.63 73.61 41.87
CA ALA A 300 35.76 73.58 40.95
C ALA A 300 36.22 72.18 40.46
N SER A 301 36.69 72.20 39.21
CA SER A 301 37.26 71.11 38.40
C SER A 301 38.22 70.17 39.14
N ALA A 302 37.87 68.88 39.19
CA ALA A 302 38.83 67.79 39.39
C ALA A 302 39.13 67.11 38.03
N PRO A 303 40.39 66.76 37.72
CA PRO A 303 40.76 66.18 36.43
C PRO A 303 40.20 64.76 36.25
N ALA A 304 39.92 64.41 35.00
CA ALA A 304 39.29 63.15 34.62
C ALA A 304 40.19 61.94 34.94
N ALA A 305 39.74 61.08 35.85
CA ALA A 305 40.35 59.78 36.09
C ALA A 305 40.19 58.88 34.85
N LYS A 306 41.25 58.70 34.07
CA LYS A 306 41.31 57.69 33.00
C LYS A 306 41.23 56.29 33.61
N ARG A 307 40.05 55.67 33.58
CA ARG A 307 39.89 54.22 33.72
C ARG A 307 39.36 53.63 32.43
N ALA A 308 40.23 52.90 31.75
CA ALA A 308 39.85 51.76 30.92
C ALA A 308 40.89 50.66 31.15
N ARG A 309 40.74 49.91 32.26
CA ARG A 309 41.26 48.54 32.28
C ARG A 309 40.23 47.72 31.52
N ALA A 310 40.47 47.58 30.22
CA ALA A 310 39.75 46.60 29.43
C ALA A 310 40.01 45.22 30.02
N ASP A 311 38.92 44.51 30.19
CA ASP A 311 38.81 43.15 30.67
C ASP A 311 39.83 42.23 29.97
N SER A 312 40.59 41.50 30.79
CA SER A 312 41.16 40.17 30.53
C SER A 312 41.55 39.81 29.08
N ARG A 313 42.66 40.37 28.57
CA ARG A 313 43.49 39.63 27.60
C ARG A 313 44.24 38.54 28.35
N GLY A 314 43.91 37.30 28.06
CA GLY A 314 44.63 36.13 28.54
C GLY A 314 46.13 36.23 28.27
N ARG A 315 46.88 35.67 29.22
CA ARG A 315 48.31 35.34 29.22
C ARG A 315 48.94 35.32 27.82
N SER A 316 50.03 36.07 27.63
CA SER A 316 50.89 36.02 26.45
C SER A 316 51.39 34.59 26.21
N VAL A 317 50.68 33.83 25.37
CA VAL A 317 51.19 32.61 24.77
C VAL A 317 52.02 33.06 23.57
N SER A 318 53.26 32.59 23.47
CA SER A 318 54.23 32.96 22.44
C SER A 318 53.87 32.53 21.02
N LYS A 319 52.69 31.92 20.82
CA LYS A 319 52.18 31.50 19.50
C LYS A 319 50.81 32.15 19.25
N PRO A 320 50.61 32.76 18.06
CA PRO A 320 49.27 33.19 17.66
C PRO A 320 48.32 32.00 17.61
N ALA A 321 47.03 32.25 17.80
CA ALA A 321 46.04 31.19 17.71
C ALA A 321 45.93 30.71 16.26
N ARG A 322 45.78 29.39 16.06
CA ARG A 322 45.76 28.75 14.73
C ARG A 322 44.64 29.26 13.82
N ASP A 323 43.56 29.82 14.39
CA ASP A 323 42.45 30.44 13.65
C ASP A 323 42.77 31.86 13.13
N THR A 324 43.89 32.44 13.56
CA THR A 324 44.36 33.78 13.16
C THR A 324 45.61 33.74 12.27
N GLU A 325 46.35 32.62 12.27
CA GLU A 325 47.52 32.40 11.42
C GLU A 325 47.05 32.19 9.97
N GLY A 326 47.06 33.27 9.16
CA GLY A 326 46.71 33.24 7.73
C GLY A 326 45.65 34.26 7.29
N VAL A 327 45.05 35.02 8.21
CA VAL A 327 44.08 36.07 7.87
C VAL A 327 44.51 37.41 8.48
N GLY A 328 45.00 38.31 7.62
CA GLY A 328 45.65 39.57 8.06
C GLY A 328 44.72 40.58 8.71
N ASP A 329 43.51 40.77 8.20
CA ASP A 329 42.59 41.80 8.69
C ASP A 329 41.59 41.30 9.72
N ALA A 330 41.36 42.09 10.77
CA ALA A 330 40.36 41.80 11.81
C ALA A 330 38.92 41.71 11.25
N ILE A 331 38.62 42.44 10.16
CA ILE A 331 37.33 42.37 9.45
C ILE A 331 37.20 41.01 8.76
N MET A 332 38.26 40.55 8.10
CA MET A 332 38.28 39.27 7.41
C MET A 332 38.24 38.10 8.40
N GLN A 333 38.87 38.21 9.56
CA GLN A 333 38.76 37.24 10.66
C GLN A 333 37.32 37.12 11.18
N ARG A 334 36.62 38.24 11.39
CA ARG A 334 35.20 38.23 11.79
C ARG A 334 34.32 37.60 10.71
N LYS A 335 34.61 37.85 9.43
CA LYS A 335 33.89 37.25 8.30
C LYS A 335 34.13 35.73 8.24
N ALA A 336 35.37 35.27 8.40
CA ALA A 336 35.73 33.86 8.44
C ALA A 336 35.03 33.12 9.59
N LYS A 337 35.02 33.71 10.80
CA LYS A 337 34.29 33.14 11.96
C LYS A 337 32.79 33.02 11.72
N LYS A 338 32.16 34.02 11.08
CA LYS A 338 30.75 33.95 10.70
C LYS A 338 30.50 32.85 9.67
N LEU A 339 31.34 32.74 8.64
CA LEU A 339 31.22 31.70 7.60
C LEU A 339 31.37 30.29 8.19
N ALA A 340 32.36 30.08 9.07
CA ALA A 340 32.55 28.80 9.76
C ALA A 340 31.33 28.45 10.63
N HIS A 341 30.81 29.40 11.42
CA HIS A 341 29.62 29.17 12.24
C HIS A 341 28.39 28.82 11.39
N VAL A 342 28.18 29.48 10.25
CA VAL A 342 27.07 29.17 9.32
C VAL A 342 27.26 27.80 8.67
N ALA A 343 28.47 27.47 8.23
CA ALA A 343 28.78 26.19 7.58
C ALA A 343 28.57 25.00 8.52
N ILE A 344 29.05 25.10 9.77
CA ILE A 344 28.86 24.09 10.81
C ILE A 344 27.37 23.99 11.16
N ALA A 345 26.70 25.12 11.43
CA ALA A 345 25.29 25.13 11.82
C ALA A 345 24.37 24.52 10.75
N LYS A 346 24.63 24.76 9.45
CA LYS A 346 23.85 24.16 8.36
C LYS A 346 23.87 22.63 8.40
N LYS A 347 25.01 22.02 8.77
CA LYS A 347 25.17 20.56 8.84
C LYS A 347 24.66 20.00 10.16
N THR A 348 25.00 20.62 11.29
CA THR A 348 24.73 20.06 12.62
C THR A 348 23.35 20.41 13.15
N LYS A 349 22.87 21.66 13.02
CA LYS A 349 21.59 22.08 13.61
C LYS A 349 20.39 21.44 12.94
N ARG A 350 20.42 21.27 11.62
CA ARG A 350 19.31 20.65 10.87
C ARG A 350 19.05 19.21 11.34
N MET A 351 20.11 18.46 11.65
CA MET A 351 20.05 17.04 12.02
C MET A 351 20.18 16.81 13.54
N GLY A 352 20.30 17.88 14.34
CA GLY A 352 20.47 17.79 15.80
C GLY A 352 21.78 17.15 16.27
N LEU A 353 22.84 17.21 15.47
CA LEU A 353 24.13 16.57 15.77
C LEU A 353 24.88 17.31 16.89
N LYS A 354 25.60 16.57 17.73
CA LYS A 354 26.38 17.14 18.85
C LYS A 354 27.57 17.99 18.40
N GLY A 355 28.06 17.75 17.18
CA GLY A 355 29.16 18.47 16.56
C GLY A 355 29.50 17.92 15.18
N GLU A 356 30.55 18.43 14.54
CA GLU A 356 30.97 17.97 13.21
C GLU A 356 31.52 16.52 13.19
N ALA A 357 32.02 16.04 14.33
CA ALA A 357 32.53 14.69 14.49
C ALA A 357 31.44 13.63 14.72
N ASP A 358 30.21 14.06 14.99
CA ASP A 358 29.09 13.17 15.30
C ASP A 358 28.51 12.58 14.01
N ARG A 359 29.01 11.38 13.65
CA ARG A 359 28.65 10.62 12.45
C ARG A 359 28.01 9.28 12.81
N PHE A 360 27.40 9.18 13.98
CA PHE A 360 26.76 7.95 14.44
C PHE A 360 25.53 7.60 13.57
N ILE A 361 25.50 6.39 13.02
CA ILE A 361 24.38 5.87 12.25
C ILE A 361 23.59 4.92 13.15
N GLY A 362 22.43 5.39 13.63
CA GLY A 362 21.51 4.56 14.41
C GLY A 362 20.78 3.52 13.55
N THR A 363 20.57 2.33 14.09
CA THR A 363 19.76 1.28 13.45
C THR A 363 18.27 1.56 13.67
N LYS A 364 17.59 2.10 12.66
CA LYS A 364 16.14 2.44 12.76
C LYS A 364 15.25 1.22 12.99
N MET A 365 15.59 0.08 12.38
CA MET A 365 14.85 -1.17 12.51
C MET A 365 15.74 -2.27 13.06
N PRO A 366 16.00 -2.31 14.38
CA PRO A 366 16.82 -3.36 14.95
C PRO A 366 16.11 -4.72 14.84
N LYS A 367 16.82 -5.71 14.31
CA LYS A 367 16.28 -7.04 13.97
C LYS A 367 15.52 -7.71 15.13
N HIS A 368 16.01 -7.60 16.37
CA HIS A 368 15.38 -8.23 17.53
C HIS A 368 14.00 -7.64 17.90
N LEU A 369 13.60 -6.49 17.34
CA LEU A 369 12.25 -5.94 17.49
C LEU A 369 11.30 -6.36 16.38
N PHE A 370 11.82 -6.59 15.16
CA PHE A 370 11.00 -6.75 13.95
C PHE A 370 11.05 -8.16 13.35
N ALA A 371 11.96 -9.03 13.81
CA ALA A 371 12.08 -10.39 13.34
C ALA A 371 11.76 -11.39 14.46
N GLY A 372 10.99 -12.42 14.13
CA GLY A 372 10.52 -13.44 15.06
C GLY A 372 9.07 -13.21 15.52
N LYS A 373 8.41 -14.28 15.98
CA LYS A 373 7.08 -14.25 16.59
C LYS A 373 7.17 -14.85 17.98
N ARG A 374 6.44 -14.27 18.95
CA ARG A 374 6.43 -14.76 20.32
C ARG A 374 5.63 -16.06 20.40
N GLY A 375 6.34 -17.16 20.64
CA GLY A 375 5.75 -18.48 20.89
C GLY A 375 5.35 -18.69 22.36
N VAL A 376 4.89 -19.89 22.69
CA VAL A 376 4.60 -20.31 24.06
C VAL A 376 5.92 -20.79 24.72
N GLY A 377 6.36 -20.12 25.79
CA GLY A 377 7.61 -20.45 26.50
C GLY A 377 8.42 -19.23 26.93
N LYS A 378 9.76 -19.35 26.92
CA LYS A 378 10.68 -18.24 27.23
C LYS A 378 10.55 -17.11 26.22
N THR A 379 10.55 -15.87 26.72
CA THR A 379 10.45 -14.64 25.93
C THR A 379 11.80 -13.93 25.88
N ASP A 380 12.08 -13.24 24.77
CA ASP A 380 13.36 -12.55 24.53
C ASP A 380 13.51 -11.26 25.36
N ARG A 381 12.38 -10.71 25.83
CA ARG A 381 12.34 -9.55 26.71
C ARG A 381 11.47 -9.83 27.93
N ARG A 382 11.86 -9.24 29.06
CA ARG A 382 11.20 -9.38 30.36
C ARG A 382 9.81 -8.75 30.38
#